data_AF-A0A538P8Z9-F1
#
_entry.id   AF-A0A538P8Z9-F1
#
_cell.length_a   1.000
_cell.length_b   1.000
_cell.length_c   1.000
_cell.angle_alpha   90.00
_cell.angle_beta   90.00
_cell.angle_gamma   90.00
#
_symmetry.space_group_name_H-M   'P 1'
#
loop_
_entity.id
_entity.type
_entity.pdbx_description
1 polymer ?
#
loop_
_entity_poly.entity_id
_entity_poly.type
_entity_poly.pdbx_seq_one_letter_code
_entity_poly.pdbx_strand_id
1 'polypeptide(L)'
;MRARYAQWALGWSARCFPLRPSASRGWSLPTSRAAGHRGRFVCTGTPVLSCPEGTIENGPGFQRWVGRQKVASPKGTAEAPSHTPSFSRPVGTVVPCGIFPGVKTPGYSLNVPPGQRHVAAAFSAKKATGFTSDACKAISRAQCSARKMGNSLSSRGKIFSSIFGALILSTGSLTAENRVVIISPHNEAIRYEFGRAFEQWHRVRFGEGASVEWRDLGGTADALRFVQSEFAAKPDGIGIDIFFGGGSEPFLLLADKKLALPYAPPEWILSGIPQSFNGIEVYDADHAWFGAALSSFGILQNRLVQQRMKLPFVTRWEHLAQPELRGWVGLGDPRNSGTMNNMFEAVLQAYHWERGWQLLSEIAGNARRFDRISSTTAKDVTLGETAYAFAIDFYAFTQVAVAGRSNMTFALPQDFTAISPDGIAILKGTPNPACARRFIDFVLSEAGQKLWFLPRGHPEGSQRYSIERMPVRPDLYRRYRDVSNIEFSPFELKQNFVYNARLSRERREVVAAMAGACLVDTLPELQEAWQALIGRGLPVAERAEFGRIPVNETEALQLSAGAWTNPVTRNQKKIEWQTWAQRKYRRIAVGR
;
A
#
# COMPACT_ATOMS: atom_id res chain seq x y z
N MET A 1 48.16 -25.99 -20.61
CA MET A 1 49.27 -26.22 -19.65
C MET A 1 48.76 -25.74 -18.29
N ARG A 2 48.69 -26.55 -17.22
CA ARG A 2 49.79 -26.98 -16.30
C ARG A 2 50.57 -25.76 -15.73
N ALA A 3 50.80 -25.60 -14.42
CA ALA A 3 50.36 -26.36 -13.24
C ALA A 3 50.63 -25.63 -11.88
N ARG A 4 49.87 -26.02 -10.84
CA ARG A 4 50.23 -26.22 -9.40
C ARG A 4 51.17 -25.26 -8.64
N TYR A 5 50.68 -24.78 -7.49
CA TYR A 5 51.18 -24.98 -6.11
C TYR A 5 49.93 -24.92 -5.19
N ALA A 6 49.57 -25.79 -4.23
CA ALA A 6 50.27 -26.62 -3.24
C ALA A 6 50.93 -25.81 -2.11
N GLN A 7 50.84 -26.12 -0.80
CA GLN A 7 50.00 -27.05 -0.01
C GLN A 7 50.40 -26.86 1.48
N TRP A 8 49.51 -26.57 2.43
CA TRP A 8 49.82 -26.68 3.87
C TRP A 8 48.60 -27.17 4.67
N ALA A 9 48.73 -28.32 5.32
CA ALA A 9 47.72 -28.91 6.20
C ALA A 9 48.39 -29.83 7.25
N LEU A 10 48.35 -29.40 8.51
CA LEU A 10 48.53 -30.17 9.75
C LEU A 10 47.77 -29.37 10.82
N GLY A 11 46.95 -29.92 11.72
CA GLY A 11 46.54 -31.29 11.98
C GLY A 11 45.73 -31.30 13.28
N TRP A 12 45.64 -32.46 13.95
CA TRP A 12 44.98 -32.78 15.23
C TRP A 12 43.64 -33.52 15.10
N SER A 13 43.68 -34.78 15.53
CA SER A 13 42.56 -35.71 15.53
C SER A 13 42.36 -36.33 16.91
N ALA A 14 41.09 -36.67 17.18
CA ALA A 14 40.61 -37.69 18.10
C ALA A 14 40.98 -37.63 19.60
N ARG A 15 39.93 -37.54 20.42
CA ARG A 15 39.75 -38.44 21.57
C ARG A 15 38.25 -38.61 21.89
N CYS A 16 37.74 -39.83 21.75
CA CYS A 16 36.42 -40.26 22.22
C CYS A 16 36.63 -41.34 23.29
N PHE A 17 35.89 -41.29 24.41
CA PHE A 17 35.43 -42.44 25.25
C PHE A 17 34.62 -41.95 26.50
N PRO A 18 33.91 -42.79 27.30
CA PRO A 18 32.43 -42.66 27.38
C PRO A 18 31.80 -42.73 28.81
N LEU A 19 30.44 -42.82 28.87
CA LEU A 19 29.58 -43.25 30.01
C LEU A 19 29.58 -42.29 31.24
N ARG A 20 28.55 -42.16 32.11
CA ARG A 20 27.17 -42.71 32.26
C ARG A 20 26.33 -41.70 33.12
N PRO A 21 25.01 -41.88 33.38
CA PRO A 21 24.13 -40.84 33.92
C PRO A 21 23.94 -40.83 35.45
N SER A 22 23.47 -39.70 35.98
CA SER A 22 22.86 -39.50 37.31
C SER A 22 21.98 -38.23 37.28
N ALA A 23 21.03 -37.97 38.19
CA ALA A 23 20.12 -38.85 38.93
C ALA A 23 18.88 -38.03 39.36
N SER A 24 17.78 -38.70 39.68
CA SER A 24 16.47 -38.12 40.02
C SER A 24 16.40 -37.30 41.31
N ARG A 25 15.79 -36.12 41.25
CA ARG A 25 14.84 -35.53 42.25
C ARG A 25 13.83 -34.70 41.43
N GLY A 26 12.51 -34.77 41.59
CA GLY A 26 11.68 -35.36 42.64
C GLY A 26 10.92 -34.24 43.38
N TRP A 27 9.65 -34.50 43.76
CA TRP A 27 8.68 -33.59 44.39
C TRP A 27 7.96 -32.60 43.45
N SER A 28 6.67 -32.27 43.61
CA SER A 28 5.46 -33.07 43.91
C SER A 28 4.22 -32.15 43.85
N LEU A 29 3.10 -32.64 43.30
CA LEU A 29 1.79 -31.97 43.34
C LEU A 29 1.23 -31.88 44.78
N PRO A 30 0.37 -30.89 45.06
CA PRO A 30 -0.70 -31.07 46.03
C PRO A 30 -2.09 -30.95 45.37
N THR A 31 -2.88 -32.03 45.47
CA THR A 31 -4.33 -32.02 45.26
C THR A 31 -5.03 -32.20 46.62
N SER A 32 -6.02 -31.37 46.96
CA SER A 32 -7.31 -31.84 47.53
C SER A 32 -8.30 -30.73 47.95
N ARG A 33 -9.56 -30.94 47.55
CA ARG A 33 -10.82 -30.77 48.31
C ARG A 33 -11.26 -29.39 48.87
N ALA A 34 -12.12 -28.74 48.08
CA ALA A 34 -13.56 -28.59 48.33
C ALA A 34 -14.11 -28.27 49.75
N ALA A 35 -14.64 -27.06 49.90
CA ALA A 35 -15.92 -26.70 50.54
C ALA A 35 -16.38 -25.35 49.93
N GLY A 36 -17.66 -24.96 49.84
CA GLY A 36 -18.87 -25.66 50.26
C GLY A 36 -19.92 -24.74 50.92
N HIS A 37 -20.36 -23.65 50.28
CA HIS A 37 -21.55 -22.91 50.77
C HIS A 37 -22.46 -22.37 49.66
N ARG A 38 -23.76 -22.39 49.95
CA ARG A 38 -24.88 -21.94 49.09
C ARG A 38 -25.28 -20.51 49.45
N GLY A 39 -25.67 -19.71 48.45
CA GLY A 39 -26.45 -18.48 48.61
C GLY A 39 -27.25 -18.22 47.33
N ARG A 40 -28.58 -18.07 47.42
CA ARG A 40 -29.46 -17.84 46.26
C ARG A 40 -29.72 -16.34 46.04
N PHE A 41 -29.70 -15.94 44.77
CA PHE A 41 -30.52 -14.90 44.11
C PHE A 41 -31.00 -13.66 44.89
N VAL A 42 -30.61 -12.48 44.37
CA VAL A 42 -31.57 -11.45 43.92
C VAL A 42 -31.12 -10.94 42.54
N CYS A 43 -32.04 -10.77 41.59
CA CYS A 43 -31.78 -10.19 40.26
C CYS A 43 -32.36 -8.77 40.17
N THR A 44 -31.52 -7.75 39.96
CA THR A 44 -31.89 -6.44 39.37
C THR A 44 -30.61 -5.72 38.91
N GLY A 45 -30.53 -5.27 37.65
CA GLY A 45 -29.39 -4.47 37.17
C GLY A 45 -29.16 -4.58 35.65
N THR A 46 -29.70 -3.62 34.90
CA THR A 46 -29.64 -3.52 33.43
C THR A 46 -28.20 -3.39 32.89
N PRO A 47 -27.81 -4.08 31.80
CA PRO A 47 -26.55 -3.82 31.11
C PRO A 47 -26.67 -2.57 30.21
N VAL A 48 -25.81 -1.58 30.44
CA VAL A 48 -25.64 -0.43 29.54
C VAL A 48 -24.87 -0.90 28.30
N LEU A 49 -25.58 -1.00 27.18
CA LEU A 49 -25.03 -1.38 25.88
C LEU A 49 -24.70 -0.11 25.08
N SER A 50 -23.51 0.43 25.29
CA SER A 50 -22.96 1.53 24.48
C SER A 50 -22.31 0.97 23.21
N CYS A 51 -23.04 1.02 22.09
CA CYS A 51 -22.47 0.75 20.77
C CYS A 51 -21.41 1.83 20.42
N PRO A 52 -20.20 1.44 19.97
CA PRO A 52 -19.31 2.37 19.29
C PRO A 52 -19.93 2.77 17.94
N GLU A 53 -19.96 4.07 17.66
CA GLU A 53 -20.52 4.62 16.42
C GLU A 53 -19.75 4.12 15.19
N GLY A 54 -20.48 3.60 14.20
CA GLY A 54 -19.89 3.19 12.93
C GLY A 54 -19.47 4.40 12.10
N THR A 55 -18.21 4.46 11.68
CA THR A 55 -17.71 5.49 10.77
C THR A 55 -18.37 5.36 9.39
N ILE A 56 -19.20 6.34 9.04
CA ILE A 56 -19.92 6.40 7.77
C ILE A 56 -18.99 6.94 6.67
N GLU A 57 -18.39 6.06 5.87
CA GLU A 57 -17.82 6.43 4.56
C GLU A 57 -18.84 6.15 3.45
N ASN A 58 -19.75 7.09 3.23
CA ASN A 58 -20.61 7.13 2.03
C ASN A 58 -20.22 8.34 1.18
N GLY A 59 -19.52 8.09 0.07
CA GLY A 59 -19.26 9.07 -0.99
C GLY A 59 -19.85 8.56 -2.32
N PRO A 60 -20.61 9.37 -3.09
CA PRO A 60 -21.49 8.85 -4.12
C PRO A 60 -20.77 8.40 -5.38
N GLY A 61 -21.07 7.18 -5.83
CA GLY A 61 -20.69 6.71 -7.16
C GLY A 61 -21.45 7.49 -8.25
N PHE A 62 -20.71 8.26 -9.05
CA PHE A 62 -21.28 9.02 -10.18
C PHE A 62 -21.75 8.05 -11.29
N GLN A 63 -23.04 7.70 -11.27
CA GLN A 63 -23.66 6.92 -12.36
C GLN A 63 -23.76 7.78 -13.63
N ARG A 64 -22.79 7.64 -14.54
CA ARG A 64 -22.84 8.29 -15.85
C ARG A 64 -23.79 7.52 -16.77
N TRP A 65 -25.02 7.99 -16.88
CA TRP A 65 -26.00 7.48 -17.84
C TRP A 65 -25.48 7.64 -19.28
N VAL A 66 -25.19 6.52 -19.95
CA VAL A 66 -24.96 6.50 -21.39
C VAL A 66 -26.32 6.46 -22.07
N GLY A 67 -26.81 7.63 -22.48
CA GLY A 67 -28.00 7.71 -23.32
C GLY A 67 -27.76 7.00 -24.66
N ARG A 68 -28.60 6.03 -25.01
CA ARG A 68 -28.58 5.39 -26.33
C ARG A 68 -28.82 6.45 -27.41
N GLN A 69 -27.81 6.72 -28.24
CA GLN A 69 -28.07 7.36 -29.54
C GLN A 69 -28.92 6.41 -30.38
N LYS A 70 -30.10 6.88 -30.81
CA LYS A 70 -30.83 6.27 -31.92
C LYS A 70 -30.08 6.63 -33.21
N VAL A 71 -29.20 5.74 -33.67
CA VAL A 71 -28.71 5.77 -35.05
C VAL A 71 -29.78 5.11 -35.91
N ALA A 72 -30.36 5.86 -36.85
CA ALA A 72 -31.20 5.30 -37.88
C ALA A 72 -30.32 4.68 -38.97
N SER A 73 -30.64 3.46 -39.40
CA SER A 73 -30.05 2.82 -40.58
C SER A 73 -31.20 2.29 -41.47
N PRO A 74 -31.05 2.28 -42.81
CA PRO A 74 -32.20 2.39 -43.72
C PRO A 74 -32.96 1.09 -43.98
N LYS A 75 -34.15 1.25 -44.57
CA LYS A 75 -35.06 0.18 -45.04
C LYS A 75 -34.34 -0.86 -45.89
N GLY A 76 -34.55 -2.15 -45.62
CA GLY A 76 -34.06 -3.25 -46.47
C GLY A 76 -34.35 -4.66 -45.98
N THR A 77 -35.59 -5.13 -46.22
CA THR A 77 -35.95 -6.55 -46.49
C THR A 77 -35.91 -7.60 -45.35
N ALA A 78 -37.01 -8.36 -45.27
CA ALA A 78 -37.21 -9.70 -44.64
C ALA A 78 -37.21 -9.84 -43.09
N GLU A 79 -38.43 -9.88 -42.53
CA GLU A 79 -38.80 -10.81 -41.43
C GLU A 79 -39.15 -12.18 -42.06
N ALA A 80 -39.20 -13.35 -41.41
CA ALA A 80 -39.28 -13.70 -39.98
C ALA A 80 -38.54 -15.07 -39.71
N PRO A 81 -38.92 -15.93 -38.74
CA PRO A 81 -38.33 -15.97 -37.40
C PRO A 81 -37.61 -17.31 -37.08
N SER A 82 -36.87 -17.36 -35.96
CA SER A 82 -36.45 -18.63 -35.35
C SER A 82 -36.54 -18.59 -33.82
N HIS A 83 -36.71 -19.78 -33.23
CA HIS A 83 -37.38 -19.97 -31.94
C HIS A 83 -36.47 -19.92 -30.71
N THR A 84 -37.03 -19.46 -29.59
CA THR A 84 -36.56 -19.77 -28.23
C THR A 84 -37.58 -20.68 -27.55
N PRO A 85 -37.21 -21.88 -27.04
CA PRO A 85 -38.07 -22.63 -26.12
C PRO A 85 -37.99 -22.02 -24.71
N SER A 86 -39.12 -22.10 -23.99
CA SER A 86 -39.29 -21.62 -22.61
C SER A 86 -39.50 -22.80 -21.64
N PHE A 87 -39.83 -22.50 -20.38
CA PHE A 87 -40.04 -23.38 -19.21
C PHE A 87 -38.74 -23.88 -18.52
N SER A 88 -38.66 -23.93 -17.18
CA SER A 88 -39.55 -23.40 -16.12
C SER A 88 -38.88 -23.39 -14.73
N ARG A 89 -39.48 -22.67 -13.76
CA ARG A 89 -39.30 -22.88 -12.31
C ARG A 89 -40.68 -22.77 -11.61
N PRO A 90 -41.01 -23.64 -10.63
CA PRO A 90 -42.33 -23.61 -9.97
C PRO A 90 -42.38 -22.70 -8.72
N VAL A 91 -43.53 -22.01 -8.56
CA VAL A 91 -44.39 -21.77 -7.36
C VAL A 91 -43.72 -21.60 -5.98
N GLY A 92 -44.09 -20.66 -5.09
CA GLY A 92 -45.15 -19.62 -4.99
C GLY A 92 -44.88 -18.81 -3.69
N THR A 93 -45.40 -17.60 -3.44
CA THR A 93 -46.81 -17.27 -3.12
C THR A 93 -47.02 -15.73 -3.24
N VAL A 94 -48.24 -15.29 -3.59
CA VAL A 94 -48.71 -13.88 -3.67
C VAL A 94 -49.89 -13.75 -2.67
N VAL A 95 -50.21 -12.66 -1.95
CA VAL A 95 -50.79 -11.32 -2.27
C VAL A 95 -50.85 -10.51 -0.92
N PRO A 96 -51.40 -9.27 -0.80
CA PRO A 96 -51.53 -8.12 -1.71
C PRO A 96 -50.94 -6.80 -1.12
N CYS A 97 -51.04 -5.71 -1.89
CA CYS A 97 -50.76 -4.32 -1.45
C CYS A 97 -51.86 -3.75 -0.53
N GLY A 98 -51.49 -2.88 0.41
CA GLY A 98 -52.40 -2.19 1.34
C GLY A 98 -51.86 -0.84 1.85
N ILE A 99 -52.76 0.10 2.13
CA ILE A 99 -52.47 1.54 2.38
C ILE A 99 -52.49 1.87 3.90
N PHE A 100 -51.58 2.76 4.32
CA PHE A 100 -51.44 3.57 5.56
C PHE A 100 -52.49 3.46 6.72
N PRO A 101 -52.02 3.61 7.98
CA PRO A 101 -52.04 4.96 8.59
C PRO A 101 -50.76 5.32 9.39
N GLY A 102 -50.56 6.61 9.68
CA GLY A 102 -49.50 7.11 10.57
C GLY A 102 -50.06 7.93 11.74
N VAL A 103 -49.34 8.00 12.87
CA VAL A 103 -49.72 8.83 14.04
C VAL A 103 -48.49 9.48 14.72
N LYS A 104 -48.49 10.81 14.67
CA LYS A 104 -48.00 11.87 15.61
C LYS A 104 -46.76 11.70 16.52
N THR A 105 -45.93 12.75 16.48
CA THR A 105 -44.83 13.16 17.37
C THR A 105 -45.31 13.72 18.73
N PRO A 106 -44.40 13.96 19.70
CA PRO A 106 -44.00 15.36 20.00
C PRO A 106 -42.54 15.58 20.52
N GLY A 107 -41.96 16.79 20.31
CA GLY A 107 -40.75 17.25 21.02
C GLY A 107 -39.89 18.32 20.31
N TYR A 108 -39.98 19.58 20.72
CA TYR A 108 -39.25 20.81 20.31
C TYR A 108 -37.77 20.64 19.90
N SER A 109 -37.21 21.26 18.83
CA SER A 109 -37.22 22.66 18.35
C SER A 109 -36.29 23.63 19.11
N LEU A 110 -35.24 24.12 18.41
CA LEU A 110 -34.47 25.32 18.72
C LEU A 110 -34.10 26.05 17.41
N ASN A 111 -34.10 27.39 17.47
CA ASN A 111 -33.99 28.28 16.30
C ASN A 111 -32.57 28.35 15.71
N VAL A 112 -32.49 28.64 14.40
CA VAL A 112 -31.25 29.07 13.70
C VAL A 112 -31.54 30.39 12.96
N PRO A 113 -30.71 31.45 13.08
CA PRO A 113 -30.94 32.73 12.40
C PRO A 113 -30.56 32.70 10.90
N PRO A 114 -31.20 33.49 10.03
CA PRO A 114 -30.90 33.53 8.60
C PRO A 114 -29.79 34.53 8.23
N GLY A 115 -28.80 34.09 7.43
CA GLY A 115 -27.71 34.96 6.95
C GLY A 115 -26.97 34.42 5.71
N GLN A 116 -27.26 35.02 4.54
CA GLN A 116 -26.45 35.06 3.30
C GLN A 116 -26.12 33.76 2.51
N ARG A 117 -26.99 33.49 1.52
CA ARG A 117 -26.68 33.27 0.08
C ARG A 117 -25.47 32.38 -0.31
N HIS A 118 -25.78 31.15 -0.72
CA HIS A 118 -25.04 30.48 -1.80
C HIS A 118 -25.60 30.88 -3.17
N VAL A 119 -24.73 31.28 -4.11
CA VAL A 119 -25.10 31.48 -5.52
C VAL A 119 -24.68 30.25 -6.32
N ALA A 120 -25.65 29.46 -6.74
CA ALA A 120 -25.49 28.46 -7.80
C ALA A 120 -26.60 28.71 -8.84
N ALA A 121 -26.26 29.34 -9.96
CA ALA A 121 -27.18 29.63 -11.04
C ALA A 121 -26.59 29.13 -12.36
N ALA A 122 -27.02 27.94 -12.79
CA ALA A 122 -26.90 27.53 -14.17
C ALA A 122 -28.04 28.18 -14.96
N PHE A 123 -27.75 28.76 -16.13
CA PHE A 123 -28.78 29.06 -17.12
C PHE A 123 -28.28 28.78 -18.53
N SER A 124 -29.17 28.22 -19.35
CA SER A 124 -28.92 27.83 -20.73
C SER A 124 -29.83 28.63 -21.68
N ALA A 125 -29.26 28.96 -22.85
CA ALA A 125 -29.92 29.25 -24.12
C ALA A 125 -31.05 30.31 -24.19
N LYS A 126 -30.78 31.39 -24.95
CA LYS A 126 -31.65 31.87 -26.03
C LYS A 126 -30.83 32.52 -27.16
N LYS A 127 -31.39 32.54 -28.38
CA LYS A 127 -30.74 32.85 -29.68
C LYS A 127 -31.01 34.28 -30.18
N ALA A 128 -30.27 34.66 -31.23
CA ALA A 128 -30.43 35.84 -32.14
C ALA A 128 -29.98 37.19 -31.54
N THR A 129 -29.30 38.14 -32.20
CA THR A 129 -28.67 38.31 -33.55
C THR A 129 -27.73 39.54 -33.47
N GLY A 130 -26.76 39.86 -34.36
CA GLY A 130 -26.23 39.25 -35.60
C GLY A 130 -25.52 40.34 -36.47
N PHE A 131 -24.52 39.99 -37.30
CA PHE A 131 -23.67 40.91 -38.14
C PHE A 131 -22.75 41.88 -37.33
N THR A 132 -21.52 42.28 -37.70
CA THR A 132 -20.57 41.91 -38.78
C THR A 132 -19.10 42.29 -38.42
N SER A 133 -18.15 41.82 -39.26
CA SER A 133 -16.77 42.31 -39.52
C SER A 133 -15.69 42.25 -38.41
N ASP A 134 -14.77 41.33 -38.66
CA ASP A 134 -13.31 41.54 -38.84
C ASP A 134 -12.40 41.94 -37.67
N ALA A 135 -11.57 40.95 -37.35
CA ALA A 135 -10.39 40.99 -36.52
C ALA A 135 -9.24 41.82 -37.10
N CYS A 136 -8.46 42.43 -36.20
CA CYS A 136 -6.99 42.42 -36.33
C CYS A 136 -6.28 42.58 -34.98
N LYS A 137 -5.30 41.68 -34.75
CA LYS A 137 -3.91 41.90 -34.26
C LYS A 137 -3.63 42.91 -33.11
N ALA A 138 -2.62 42.72 -32.26
CA ALA A 138 -1.79 41.56 -31.94
C ALA A 138 -0.98 41.81 -30.65
N ILE A 139 -0.67 40.71 -29.98
CA ILE A 139 0.56 40.37 -29.24
C ILE A 139 1.76 41.29 -29.51
N SER A 140 2.52 41.65 -28.45
CA SER A 140 3.88 42.17 -28.56
C SER A 140 4.89 41.47 -27.64
N ARG A 141 5.98 40.97 -28.25
CA ARG A 141 7.35 40.86 -27.71
C ARG A 141 8.25 41.10 -28.93
N ALA A 142 8.90 42.25 -29.03
CA ALA A 142 10.15 42.63 -28.37
C ALA A 142 11.38 42.23 -29.19
N GLN A 143 12.10 43.23 -29.72
CA GLN A 143 13.51 43.11 -30.10
C GLN A 143 14.21 44.47 -29.93
N CYS A 144 15.53 44.40 -29.77
CA CYS A 144 16.39 45.49 -29.32
C CYS A 144 17.06 46.23 -30.49
N SER A 145 17.25 47.56 -30.40
CA SER A 145 18.54 48.18 -30.79
C SER A 145 18.59 49.71 -30.50
N ALA A 146 19.61 50.09 -29.73
CA ALA A 146 20.51 51.25 -29.89
C ALA A 146 20.04 52.70 -30.20
N ARG A 147 20.72 53.59 -29.45
CA ARG A 147 21.31 54.91 -29.82
C ARG A 147 20.52 56.22 -29.64
N LYS A 148 21.15 57.07 -28.82
CA LYS A 148 21.26 58.55 -28.89
C LYS A 148 19.98 59.36 -28.60
N MET A 149 20.06 60.62 -28.15
CA MET A 149 21.09 61.40 -27.42
C MET A 149 20.48 62.80 -27.20
N GLY A 150 20.73 63.45 -26.06
CA GLY A 150 20.68 64.91 -25.96
C GLY A 150 19.38 65.55 -25.46
N ASN A 151 19.43 65.93 -24.19
CA ASN A 151 19.24 67.30 -23.69
C ASN A 151 17.88 68.05 -23.77
N SER A 152 17.72 68.84 -22.70
CA SER A 152 17.14 70.20 -22.68
C SER A 152 15.62 70.36 -22.64
N LEU A 153 15.04 71.28 -21.87
CA LEU A 153 15.44 71.94 -20.59
C LEU A 153 14.26 72.80 -20.13
N SER A 154 14.21 73.15 -18.84
CA SER A 154 13.39 74.26 -18.28
C SER A 154 11.85 74.01 -18.26
N SER A 155 11.04 74.69 -17.45
CA SER A 155 11.26 75.37 -16.15
C SER A 155 9.90 75.77 -15.55
N ARG A 156 9.90 76.29 -14.30
CA ARG A 156 8.74 76.82 -13.52
C ARG A 156 7.82 75.73 -12.94
N GLY A 157 7.54 75.62 -11.65
CA GLY A 157 8.02 76.36 -10.47
C GLY A 157 6.92 77.13 -9.74
N LYS A 158 6.43 76.58 -8.62
CA LYS A 158 5.87 77.23 -7.40
C LYS A 158 5.44 76.13 -6.40
N ILE A 159 6.17 75.95 -5.30
CA ILE A 159 5.91 76.44 -3.92
C ILE A 159 5.01 75.51 -3.07
N PHE A 160 5.66 74.87 -2.08
CA PHE A 160 5.21 74.41 -0.76
C PHE A 160 3.74 73.99 -0.50
N SER A 161 3.59 72.74 -0.06
CA SER A 161 3.18 72.48 1.34
C SER A 161 3.75 71.14 1.83
N SER A 162 4.27 71.11 3.05
CA SER A 162 4.89 69.92 3.65
C SER A 162 3.86 69.03 4.32
N ILE A 163 3.72 67.79 3.84
CA ILE A 163 3.23 66.68 4.66
C ILE A 163 4.33 65.64 4.69
N PHE A 164 5.07 65.59 5.79
CA PHE A 164 6.08 64.55 6.06
C PHE A 164 5.32 63.27 6.47
N GLY A 165 4.67 62.64 5.49
CA GLY A 165 4.09 61.32 5.65
C GLY A 165 5.22 60.34 5.88
N ALA A 166 5.41 59.92 7.13
CA ALA A 166 6.37 58.89 7.48
C ALA A 166 5.96 57.58 6.81
N LEU A 167 6.49 57.35 5.61
CA LEU A 167 6.41 56.07 4.93
C LEU A 167 7.27 55.09 5.73
N ILE A 168 6.65 54.50 6.76
CA ILE A 168 7.15 53.27 7.36
C ILE A 168 7.15 52.26 6.21
N LEU A 169 8.32 52.12 5.57
CA LEU A 169 8.67 50.94 4.82
C LEU A 169 8.62 49.80 5.82
N SER A 170 7.43 49.21 5.94
CA SER A 170 7.28 47.86 6.43
C SER A 170 8.06 46.99 5.47
N THR A 171 9.35 46.82 5.77
CA THR A 171 10.09 45.62 5.43
C THR A 171 9.41 44.48 6.17
N GLY A 172 8.23 44.10 5.65
CA GLY A 172 7.65 42.81 5.90
C GLY A 172 8.71 41.84 5.40
N SER A 173 9.51 41.33 6.35
CA SER A 173 10.21 40.09 6.14
C SER A 173 9.14 39.14 5.62
N LEU A 174 9.29 38.72 4.36
CA LEU A 174 8.68 37.51 3.87
C LEU A 174 9.27 36.40 4.73
N THR A 175 8.69 36.20 5.91
CA THR A 175 8.84 34.99 6.69
C THR A 175 8.40 33.90 5.74
N ALA A 176 9.37 33.19 5.15
CA ALA A 176 9.08 32.05 4.31
C ALA A 176 8.11 31.18 5.10
N GLU A 177 6.94 30.88 4.51
CA GLU A 177 5.98 30.02 5.20
C GLU A 177 6.73 28.74 5.58
N ASN A 178 6.75 28.39 6.87
CA ASN A 178 7.36 27.17 7.36
C ASN A 178 6.50 25.97 6.90
N ARG A 179 6.50 25.72 5.60
CA ARG A 179 5.64 24.79 4.89
C ARG A 179 6.53 23.75 4.23
N VAL A 180 6.07 22.50 4.25
CA VAL A 180 6.69 21.42 3.47
C VAL A 180 5.60 20.77 2.62
N VAL A 181 5.82 20.75 1.30
CA VAL A 181 4.92 20.13 0.32
C VAL A 181 5.37 18.70 0.08
N ILE A 182 4.55 17.73 0.49
CA ILE A 182 4.92 16.31 0.49
C ILE A 182 4.02 15.53 -0.44
N ILE A 183 4.60 14.85 -1.44
CA ILE A 183 3.90 13.81 -2.20
C ILE A 183 4.01 12.48 -1.45
N SER A 184 2.87 11.83 -1.23
CA SER A 184 2.82 10.58 -0.45
C SER A 184 1.67 9.67 -0.87
N PRO A 185 1.93 8.37 -1.12
CA PRO A 185 0.91 7.35 -1.31
C PRO A 185 0.40 6.76 0.03
N HIS A 186 0.82 7.31 1.18
CA HIS A 186 0.31 6.87 2.48
C HIS A 186 -1.16 7.23 2.65
N ASN A 187 -1.88 6.45 3.45
CA ASN A 187 -3.29 6.69 3.77
C ASN A 187 -3.48 7.94 4.67
N GLU A 188 -4.74 8.38 4.83
CA GLU A 188 -5.07 9.54 5.69
C GLU A 188 -4.54 9.38 7.11
N ALA A 189 -4.59 8.17 7.69
CA ALA A 189 -4.13 7.90 9.05
C ALA A 189 -2.67 8.35 9.27
N ILE A 190 -1.75 7.92 8.41
CA ILE A 190 -0.33 8.30 8.50
C ILE A 190 -0.17 9.81 8.25
N ARG A 191 -0.81 10.35 7.20
CA ARG A 191 -0.69 11.77 6.84
C ARG A 191 -1.20 12.70 7.94
N TYR A 192 -2.29 12.34 8.60
CA TYR A 192 -2.87 13.08 9.72
C TYR A 192 -1.92 13.09 10.93
N GLU A 193 -1.46 11.92 11.38
CA GLU A 193 -0.61 11.83 12.57
C GLU A 193 0.75 12.50 12.36
N PHE A 194 1.40 12.25 11.22
CA PHE A 194 2.69 12.89 10.91
C PHE A 194 2.57 14.40 10.71
N GLY A 195 1.49 14.89 10.08
CA GLY A 195 1.25 16.32 9.92
C GLY A 195 1.10 17.05 11.27
N ARG A 196 0.19 16.55 12.11
CA ARG A 196 -0.07 17.09 13.46
C ARG A 196 1.17 17.04 14.35
N ALA A 197 1.84 15.89 14.39
CA ALA A 197 2.99 15.69 15.26
C ALA A 197 4.23 16.45 14.78
N PHE A 198 4.43 16.63 13.47
CA PHE A 198 5.47 17.51 12.94
C PHE A 198 5.26 18.96 13.36
N GLU A 199 4.04 19.50 13.23
CA GLU A 199 3.73 20.87 13.67
C GLU A 199 4.07 21.06 15.16
N GLN A 200 3.63 20.12 16.00
CA GLN A 200 3.87 20.15 17.44
C GLN A 200 5.38 20.05 17.77
N TRP A 201 6.07 19.09 17.16
CA TRP A 201 7.52 18.89 17.35
C TRP A 201 8.32 20.10 16.90
N HIS A 202 7.98 20.68 15.74
CA HIS A 202 8.66 21.84 15.18
C HIS A 202 8.49 23.07 16.10
N ARG A 203 7.27 23.29 16.61
CA ARG A 203 6.97 24.37 17.57
C ARG A 203 7.77 24.23 18.86
N VAL A 204 7.89 23.02 19.40
CA VAL A 204 8.69 22.75 20.61
C VAL A 204 10.19 22.87 20.33
N ARG A 205 10.67 22.43 19.16
CA ARG A 205 12.10 22.34 18.84
C ARG A 205 12.72 23.66 18.37
N PHE A 206 11.95 24.48 17.66
CA PHE A 206 12.42 25.70 16.99
C PHE A 206 11.70 26.99 17.46
N GLY A 207 10.63 26.89 18.26
CA GLY A 207 9.86 28.04 18.75
C GLY A 207 8.87 28.62 17.73
N GLU A 208 8.78 28.02 16.55
CA GLU A 208 7.95 28.47 15.41
C GLU A 208 7.09 27.32 14.88
N GLY A 209 5.86 27.62 14.43
CA GLY A 209 5.00 26.60 13.80
C GLY A 209 5.52 26.19 12.43
N ALA A 210 5.15 24.98 11.99
CA ALA A 210 5.32 24.52 10.62
C ALA A 210 4.12 23.69 10.16
N SER A 211 3.80 23.73 8.87
CA SER A 211 2.65 23.04 8.26
C SER A 211 3.09 22.06 7.17
N VAL A 212 2.30 20.99 6.99
CA VAL A 212 2.51 19.99 5.95
C VAL A 212 1.38 20.09 4.91
N GLU A 213 1.74 20.33 3.65
CA GLU A 213 0.82 20.30 2.53
C GLU A 213 0.94 18.96 1.78
N TRP A 214 -0.04 18.09 1.97
CA TRP A 214 -0.04 16.75 1.36
C TRP A 214 -0.54 16.78 -0.09
N ARG A 215 0.20 16.13 -0.99
CA ARG A 215 -0.20 15.79 -2.36
C ARG A 215 -0.50 14.29 -2.42
N ASP A 216 -1.78 13.95 -2.40
CA ASP A 216 -2.29 12.62 -2.73
C ASP A 216 -2.60 12.56 -4.23
N LEU A 217 -1.92 11.66 -4.96
CA LEU A 217 -2.16 11.39 -6.37
C LEU A 217 -2.56 9.93 -6.62
N GLY A 218 -2.96 9.20 -5.58
CA GLY A 218 -3.26 7.77 -5.63
C GLY A 218 -2.11 6.89 -5.13
N GLY A 219 -1.86 5.77 -5.81
CA GLY A 219 -0.88 4.78 -5.36
C GLY A 219 0.57 5.21 -5.61
N THR A 220 1.52 4.43 -5.06
CA THR A 220 2.97 4.63 -5.30
C THR A 220 3.32 4.82 -6.77
N ALA A 221 2.72 4.02 -7.65
CA ALA A 221 2.98 4.07 -9.09
C ALA A 221 2.44 5.36 -9.74
N ASP A 222 1.36 5.94 -9.22
CA ASP A 222 0.81 7.20 -9.71
C ASP A 222 1.68 8.38 -9.25
N ALA A 223 2.04 8.40 -7.96
CA ALA A 223 2.95 9.39 -7.38
C ALA A 223 4.33 9.38 -8.08
N LEU A 224 4.91 8.19 -8.31
CA LEU A 224 6.19 8.06 -8.99
C LEU A 224 6.13 8.49 -10.46
N ARG A 225 5.09 8.10 -11.20
CA ARG A 225 4.89 8.55 -12.60
C ARG A 225 4.72 10.06 -12.69
N PHE A 226 3.99 10.67 -11.75
CA PHE A 226 3.86 12.13 -11.68
C PHE A 226 5.21 12.81 -11.45
N VAL A 227 5.97 12.39 -10.44
CA VAL A 227 7.30 12.96 -10.12
C VAL A 227 8.25 12.82 -11.32
N GLN A 228 8.28 11.67 -11.98
CA GLN A 228 9.07 11.46 -13.19
C GLN A 228 8.65 12.39 -14.35
N SER A 229 7.35 12.56 -14.57
CA SER A 229 6.80 13.42 -15.62
C SER A 229 7.11 14.89 -15.37
N GLU A 230 6.96 15.36 -14.13
CA GLU A 230 7.28 16.74 -13.77
C GLU A 230 8.78 17.02 -13.88
N PHE A 231 9.66 16.11 -13.43
CA PHE A 231 11.11 16.28 -13.61
C PHE A 231 11.55 16.21 -15.07
N ALA A 232 10.83 15.48 -15.95
CA ALA A 232 11.10 15.50 -17.38
C ALA A 232 10.78 16.87 -18.02
N ALA A 233 9.82 17.62 -17.46
CA ALA A 233 9.47 18.97 -17.90
C ALA A 233 10.25 20.10 -17.16
N LYS A 234 10.61 19.87 -15.90
CA LYS A 234 11.23 20.83 -14.97
C LYS A 234 12.42 20.15 -14.25
N PRO A 235 13.55 19.93 -14.94
CA PRO A 235 14.64 19.10 -14.42
C PRO A 235 15.33 19.67 -13.18
N ASP A 236 15.16 20.96 -12.89
CA ASP A 236 15.79 21.64 -11.74
C ASP A 236 14.94 21.73 -10.49
N GLY A 237 13.63 21.46 -10.58
CA GLY A 237 12.72 21.44 -9.43
C GLY A 237 11.25 21.44 -9.83
N ILE A 238 10.45 20.59 -9.15
CA ILE A 238 9.04 20.37 -9.48
C ILE A 238 8.05 21.11 -8.54
N GLY A 239 8.55 21.91 -7.59
CA GLY A 239 7.71 22.60 -6.61
C GLY A 239 7.12 21.72 -5.51
N ILE A 240 7.70 20.52 -5.31
CA ILE A 240 7.40 19.59 -4.21
C ILE A 240 8.70 19.36 -3.44
N ASP A 241 8.62 19.33 -2.12
CA ASP A 241 9.80 19.27 -1.25
C ASP A 241 10.24 17.84 -0.94
N ILE A 242 9.30 16.93 -0.68
CA ILE A 242 9.57 15.56 -0.21
C ILE A 242 8.69 14.55 -0.94
N PHE A 243 9.26 13.38 -1.26
CA PHE A 243 8.51 12.15 -1.51
C PHE A 243 8.59 11.29 -0.25
N PHE A 244 7.43 10.93 0.33
CA PHE A 244 7.36 10.14 1.56
C PHE A 244 6.45 8.92 1.37
N GLY A 245 7.04 7.72 1.46
CA GLY A 245 6.35 6.44 1.35
C GLY A 245 6.32 5.84 -0.05
N GLY A 246 6.05 4.53 -0.10
CA GLY A 246 5.90 3.76 -1.34
C GLY A 246 6.78 2.52 -1.45
N GLY A 247 7.40 2.05 -0.36
CA GLY A 247 8.48 1.06 -0.39
C GLY A 247 9.80 1.69 -0.84
N SER A 248 10.78 0.87 -1.22
CA SER A 248 12.14 1.33 -1.57
C SER A 248 12.30 1.68 -3.06
N GLU A 249 11.46 1.12 -3.94
CA GLU A 249 11.53 1.30 -5.40
C GLU A 249 11.60 2.78 -5.85
N PRO A 250 10.74 3.71 -5.37
CA PRO A 250 10.77 5.10 -5.82
C PRO A 250 12.11 5.76 -5.53
N PHE A 251 12.71 5.43 -4.39
CA PHE A 251 13.88 6.09 -3.83
C PHE A 251 15.18 5.64 -4.50
N LEU A 252 15.29 4.34 -4.80
CA LEU A 252 16.35 3.83 -5.67
C LEU A 252 16.32 4.52 -7.05
N LEU A 253 15.13 4.76 -7.62
CA LEU A 253 15.00 5.45 -8.89
C LEU A 253 15.35 6.95 -8.80
N LEU A 254 14.97 7.63 -7.72
CA LEU A 254 15.32 9.02 -7.47
C LEU A 254 16.84 9.18 -7.28
N ALA A 255 17.50 8.25 -6.60
CA ALA A 255 18.95 8.20 -6.45
C ALA A 255 19.65 7.93 -7.79
N ASP A 256 19.29 6.84 -8.50
CA ASP A 256 19.82 6.48 -9.82
C ASP A 256 19.77 7.67 -10.81
N LYS A 257 18.67 8.45 -10.79
CA LYS A 257 18.45 9.60 -11.68
C LYS A 257 18.94 10.94 -11.12
N LYS A 258 19.51 10.98 -9.90
CA LYS A 258 19.93 12.22 -9.21
C LYS A 258 18.80 13.26 -9.09
N LEU A 259 17.59 12.77 -8.81
CA LEU A 259 16.36 13.57 -8.60
C LEU A 259 16.01 13.74 -7.11
N ALA A 260 16.75 13.09 -6.21
CA ALA A 260 16.76 13.43 -4.79
C ALA A 260 17.84 14.49 -4.49
N LEU A 261 17.64 15.25 -3.41
CA LEU A 261 18.64 16.15 -2.82
C LEU A 261 19.27 15.46 -1.61
N PRO A 262 20.56 15.07 -1.68
CA PRO A 262 21.30 14.55 -0.54
C PRO A 262 21.23 15.46 0.69
N TYR A 263 20.99 14.85 1.85
CA TYR A 263 20.98 15.55 3.13
C TYR A 263 21.41 14.59 4.23
N ALA A 264 22.47 14.92 4.98
CA ALA A 264 22.86 14.20 6.18
C ALA A 264 22.12 14.76 7.42
N PRO A 265 21.23 13.98 8.07
CA PRO A 265 20.64 14.35 9.35
C PRO A 265 21.72 14.47 10.45
N PRO A 266 21.41 15.17 11.55
CA PRO A 266 22.27 15.22 12.73
C PRO A 266 22.64 13.82 13.28
N GLU A 267 23.87 13.70 13.78
CA GLU A 267 24.42 12.43 14.31
C GLU A 267 23.55 11.77 15.40
N TRP A 268 22.91 12.57 16.27
CA TRP A 268 22.02 12.05 17.33
C TRP A 268 20.73 11.36 16.79
N ILE A 269 20.40 11.58 15.51
CA ILE A 269 19.35 10.83 14.80
C ILE A 269 19.96 9.57 14.18
N LEU A 270 21.01 9.72 13.37
CA LEU A 270 21.61 8.62 12.59
C LEU A 270 22.24 7.54 13.48
N SER A 271 22.89 7.88 14.58
CA SER A 271 23.45 6.92 15.56
C SER A 271 22.43 5.92 16.13
N GLY A 272 21.12 6.21 16.02
CA GLY A 272 20.04 5.29 16.41
C GLY A 272 19.49 4.40 15.28
N ILE A 273 19.96 4.56 14.04
CA ILE A 273 19.47 3.90 12.83
C ILE A 273 20.65 3.24 12.11
N PRO A 274 20.71 1.90 11.98
CA PRO A 274 21.77 1.26 11.21
C PRO A 274 21.60 1.55 9.71
N GLN A 275 22.68 1.88 9.00
CA GLN A 275 22.66 2.06 7.53
C GLN A 275 22.14 0.84 6.79
N SER A 276 22.50 -0.35 7.25
CA SER A 276 21.97 -1.61 6.77
C SER A 276 21.93 -2.64 7.89
N PHE A 277 21.06 -3.64 7.76
CA PHE A 277 21.04 -4.82 8.62
C PHE A 277 20.66 -6.04 7.79
N ASN A 278 21.29 -7.19 8.03
CA ASN A 278 20.92 -8.45 7.37
C ASN A 278 20.84 -8.38 5.82
N GLY A 279 21.70 -7.56 5.19
CA GLY A 279 21.70 -7.33 3.74
C GLY A 279 20.62 -6.37 3.22
N ILE A 280 19.79 -5.82 4.10
CA ILE A 280 18.78 -4.80 3.78
C ILE A 280 19.38 -3.42 4.02
N GLU A 281 19.52 -2.61 2.97
CA GLU A 281 19.84 -1.19 3.07
C GLU A 281 18.66 -0.44 3.68
N VAL A 282 18.90 0.33 4.75
CA VAL A 282 17.91 1.17 5.43
C VAL A 282 17.98 2.58 4.92
N TYR A 283 19.17 3.10 4.63
CA TYR A 283 19.35 4.41 4.00
C TYR A 283 20.56 4.44 3.08
N ASP A 284 20.50 5.35 2.13
CA ASP A 284 21.47 5.55 1.07
C ASP A 284 22.84 6.01 1.60
N ALA A 285 23.94 5.45 1.06
CA ALA A 285 25.29 5.84 1.45
C ALA A 285 25.63 7.31 1.16
N ASP A 286 25.08 7.90 0.09
CA ASP A 286 25.20 9.32 -0.24
C ASP A 286 24.10 10.18 0.41
N HIS A 287 23.28 9.58 1.29
CA HIS A 287 22.16 10.22 1.98
C HIS A 287 21.10 10.81 1.02
N ALA A 288 20.91 10.22 -0.17
CA ALA A 288 19.86 10.60 -1.11
C ALA A 288 18.45 10.20 -0.63
N TRP A 289 18.32 9.13 0.16
CA TRP A 289 17.05 8.66 0.73
C TRP A 289 17.25 7.89 2.04
N PHE A 290 16.19 7.80 2.83
CA PHE A 290 16.16 7.10 4.11
C PHE A 290 14.92 6.21 4.22
N GLY A 291 15.02 5.09 4.93
CA GLY A 291 13.87 4.32 5.39
C GLY A 291 13.20 5.06 6.53
N ALA A 292 11.93 5.43 6.36
CA ALA A 292 11.13 6.03 7.42
C ALA A 292 10.52 4.96 8.35
N ALA A 293 10.16 3.81 7.79
CA ALA A 293 9.67 2.63 8.50
C ALA A 293 10.15 1.36 7.77
N LEU A 294 10.02 0.21 8.43
CA LEU A 294 10.21 -1.10 7.82
C LEU A 294 8.84 -1.75 7.55
N SER A 295 8.81 -2.72 6.65
CA SER A 295 7.64 -3.57 6.45
C SER A 295 8.07 -4.98 6.07
N SER A 296 7.33 -5.96 6.59
CA SER A 296 7.51 -7.39 6.39
C SER A 296 6.27 -8.00 5.73
N PHE A 297 6.50 -9.07 4.97
CA PHE A 297 5.44 -9.83 4.31
C PHE A 297 5.25 -11.18 5.00
N GLY A 298 3.99 -11.57 5.22
CA GLY A 298 3.65 -12.80 5.93
C GLY A 298 2.18 -13.19 5.80
N ILE A 299 1.73 -14.04 6.71
CA ILE A 299 0.40 -14.67 6.62
C ILE A 299 -0.49 -14.15 7.75
N LEU A 300 -1.54 -13.42 7.41
CA LEU A 300 -2.62 -13.07 8.33
C LEU A 300 -3.55 -14.27 8.52
N GLN A 301 -3.89 -14.61 9.77
CA GLN A 301 -4.61 -15.82 10.13
C GLN A 301 -5.77 -15.54 11.10
N ASN A 302 -6.96 -16.06 10.79
CA ASN A 302 -8.14 -16.01 11.67
C ASN A 302 -8.26 -17.32 12.46
N ARG A 303 -7.86 -17.28 13.74
CA ARG A 303 -7.84 -18.43 14.65
C ARG A 303 -9.24 -18.94 14.98
N LEU A 304 -10.25 -18.07 15.01
CA LEU A 304 -11.64 -18.49 15.26
C LEU A 304 -12.20 -19.29 14.09
N VAL A 305 -11.93 -18.87 12.86
CA VAL A 305 -12.32 -19.62 11.65
C VAL A 305 -11.55 -20.94 11.59
N GLN A 306 -10.24 -20.93 11.84
CA GLN A 306 -9.43 -22.15 11.91
C GLN A 306 -10.00 -23.18 12.90
N GLN A 307 -10.33 -22.76 14.12
CA GLN A 307 -10.92 -23.63 15.14
C GLN A 307 -12.29 -24.18 14.72
N ARG A 308 -13.18 -23.35 14.18
CA ARG A 308 -14.54 -23.75 13.76
C ARG A 308 -14.52 -24.70 12.56
N MET A 309 -13.66 -24.44 11.58
CA MET A 309 -13.56 -25.18 10.33
C MET A 309 -12.51 -26.31 10.38
N LYS A 310 -11.83 -26.50 11.52
CA LYS A 310 -10.77 -27.50 11.75
C LYS A 310 -9.58 -27.38 10.79
N LEU A 311 -9.20 -26.15 10.46
CA LEU A 311 -8.10 -25.85 9.54
C LEU A 311 -6.76 -25.71 10.33
N PRO A 312 -5.61 -26.14 9.76
CA PRO A 312 -4.32 -26.12 10.44
C PRO A 312 -3.75 -24.71 10.62
N PHE A 313 -2.92 -24.51 11.64
CA PHE A 313 -2.11 -23.29 11.75
C PHE A 313 -0.95 -23.34 10.74
N VAL A 314 -0.71 -22.24 10.01
CA VAL A 314 0.35 -22.19 8.99
C VAL A 314 1.54 -21.33 9.43
N THR A 315 2.76 -21.78 9.10
CA THR A 315 4.03 -21.13 9.48
C THR A 315 5.00 -20.97 8.30
N ARG A 316 4.59 -21.36 7.10
CA ARG A 316 5.36 -21.38 5.85
C ARG A 316 4.44 -20.99 4.71
N TRP A 317 4.94 -20.30 3.68
CA TRP A 317 4.19 -20.03 2.45
C TRP A 317 3.72 -21.34 1.79
N GLU A 318 4.56 -22.39 1.81
CA GLU A 318 4.20 -23.71 1.30
C GLU A 318 2.98 -24.36 1.96
N HIS A 319 2.65 -24.00 3.20
CA HIS A 319 1.45 -24.56 3.83
C HIS A 319 0.17 -24.01 3.21
N LEU A 320 0.18 -22.82 2.59
CA LEU A 320 -0.99 -22.26 1.90
C LEU A 320 -1.40 -23.07 0.64
N ALA A 321 -0.51 -23.94 0.15
CA ALA A 321 -0.77 -24.90 -0.92
C ALA A 321 -1.38 -26.23 -0.43
N GLN A 322 -1.63 -26.41 0.87
CA GLN A 322 -2.23 -27.66 1.41
C GLN A 322 -3.69 -27.84 0.91
N PRO A 323 -4.08 -29.02 0.38
CA PRO A 323 -5.42 -29.24 -0.20
C PRO A 323 -6.60 -28.92 0.73
N GLU A 324 -6.43 -29.09 2.05
CA GLU A 324 -7.46 -28.77 3.05
C GLU A 324 -7.79 -27.26 3.16
N LEU A 325 -6.92 -26.38 2.65
CA LEU A 325 -7.11 -24.92 2.70
C LEU A 325 -7.89 -24.36 1.51
N ARG A 326 -8.43 -25.24 0.64
CA ARG A 326 -9.21 -24.85 -0.54
C ARG A 326 -10.38 -23.94 -0.16
N GLY A 327 -10.42 -22.75 -0.76
CA GLY A 327 -11.46 -21.74 -0.52
C GLY A 327 -11.24 -20.90 0.74
N TRP A 328 -10.16 -21.13 1.49
CA TRP A 328 -9.85 -20.41 2.73
C TRP A 328 -8.68 -19.44 2.62
N VAL A 329 -7.99 -19.40 1.48
CA VAL A 329 -6.87 -18.48 1.22
C VAL A 329 -7.37 -17.21 0.50
N GLY A 330 -6.97 -16.05 1.00
CA GLY A 330 -7.16 -14.74 0.36
C GLY A 330 -5.90 -14.28 -0.36
N LEU A 331 -6.05 -13.85 -1.61
CA LEU A 331 -5.01 -13.22 -2.43
C LEU A 331 -5.55 -11.92 -3.02
N GLY A 332 -4.65 -10.99 -3.34
CA GLY A 332 -4.97 -9.79 -4.12
C GLY A 332 -4.51 -9.92 -5.57
N ASP A 333 -5.04 -9.10 -6.46
CA ASP A 333 -4.54 -9.01 -7.84
C ASP A 333 -3.24 -8.17 -7.89
N PRO A 334 -2.07 -8.76 -8.24
CA PRO A 334 -0.80 -8.03 -8.30
C PRO A 334 -0.73 -7.00 -9.44
N ARG A 335 -1.70 -6.95 -10.35
CA ARG A 335 -1.86 -5.84 -11.33
C ARG A 335 -2.39 -4.57 -10.68
N ASN A 336 -3.17 -4.72 -9.62
CA ASN A 336 -3.92 -3.64 -8.97
C ASN A 336 -3.36 -3.28 -7.58
N SER A 337 -2.51 -4.13 -7.00
CA SER A 337 -1.83 -3.86 -5.73
C SER A 337 -0.31 -4.03 -5.84
N GLY A 338 0.44 -2.94 -5.60
CA GLY A 338 1.89 -2.98 -5.48
C GLY A 338 2.38 -3.84 -4.31
N THR A 339 1.66 -3.85 -3.18
CA THR A 339 1.97 -4.72 -2.04
C THR A 339 1.91 -6.20 -2.43
N MET A 340 0.86 -6.61 -3.15
CA MET A 340 0.71 -7.99 -3.61
C MET A 340 1.73 -8.34 -4.70
N ASN A 341 2.05 -7.40 -5.59
CA ASN A 341 3.14 -7.57 -6.56
C ASN A 341 4.48 -7.85 -5.86
N ASN A 342 4.83 -7.07 -4.83
CA ASN A 342 6.06 -7.27 -4.05
C ASN A 342 6.07 -8.63 -3.32
N MET A 343 4.93 -9.10 -2.81
CA MET A 343 4.85 -10.43 -2.18
C MET A 343 4.98 -11.57 -3.18
N PHE A 344 4.39 -11.45 -4.38
CA PHE A 344 4.60 -12.40 -5.47
C PHE A 344 6.07 -12.42 -5.90
N GLU A 345 6.67 -11.25 -6.09
CA GLU A 345 8.10 -11.09 -6.39
C GLU A 345 8.99 -11.70 -5.31
N ALA A 346 8.67 -11.54 -4.02
CA ALA A 346 9.42 -12.15 -2.95
C ALA A 346 9.36 -13.70 -3.02
N VAL A 347 8.20 -14.29 -3.32
CA VAL A 347 8.09 -15.75 -3.57
C VAL A 347 8.94 -16.17 -4.78
N LEU A 348 8.86 -15.44 -5.89
CA LEU A 348 9.63 -15.76 -7.11
C LEU A 348 11.15 -15.63 -6.93
N GLN A 349 11.60 -14.73 -6.06
CA GLN A 349 13.03 -14.56 -5.76
C GLN A 349 13.51 -15.59 -4.73
N ALA A 350 12.71 -15.91 -3.70
CA ALA A 350 13.09 -16.85 -2.65
C ALA A 350 13.04 -18.32 -3.11
N TYR A 351 12.09 -18.68 -3.98
CA TYR A 351 11.94 -20.04 -4.52
C TYR A 351 12.52 -20.23 -5.93
N HIS A 352 13.14 -19.20 -6.50
CA HIS A 352 13.47 -19.09 -7.93
C HIS A 352 12.24 -19.18 -8.84
N TRP A 353 12.43 -18.89 -10.12
CA TRP A 353 11.33 -18.66 -11.07
C TRP A 353 10.36 -19.85 -11.18
N GLU A 354 10.84 -21.03 -11.53
CA GLU A 354 9.97 -22.19 -11.81
C GLU A 354 9.22 -22.67 -10.56
N ARG A 355 9.93 -22.88 -9.45
CA ARG A 355 9.31 -23.38 -8.21
C ARG A 355 8.48 -22.30 -7.51
N GLY A 356 8.85 -21.02 -7.65
CA GLY A 356 8.04 -19.89 -7.18
C GLY A 356 6.71 -19.78 -7.91
N TRP A 357 6.70 -19.85 -9.25
CA TRP A 357 5.45 -19.88 -10.03
C TRP A 357 4.62 -21.13 -9.76
N GLN A 358 5.27 -22.28 -9.53
CA GLN A 358 4.58 -23.48 -9.09
C GLN A 358 3.89 -23.28 -7.74
N LEU A 359 4.58 -22.77 -6.73
CA LEU A 359 4.01 -22.50 -5.42
C LEU A 359 2.85 -21.48 -5.50
N LEU A 360 3.02 -20.37 -6.24
CA LEU A 360 1.96 -19.38 -6.44
C LEU A 360 0.73 -19.98 -7.14
N SER A 361 0.91 -20.91 -8.08
CA SER A 361 -0.19 -21.62 -8.75
C SER A 361 -0.93 -22.56 -7.81
N GLU A 362 -0.21 -23.29 -6.94
CA GLU A 362 -0.81 -24.18 -5.94
C GLU A 362 -1.60 -23.39 -4.88
N ILE A 363 -1.06 -22.26 -4.41
CA ILE A 363 -1.75 -21.34 -3.50
C ILE A 363 -2.98 -20.71 -4.17
N ALA A 364 -2.87 -20.30 -5.45
CA ALA A 364 -4.01 -19.79 -6.21
C ALA A 364 -5.12 -20.84 -6.40
N GLY A 365 -4.77 -22.12 -6.51
CA GLY A 365 -5.73 -23.24 -6.53
C GLY A 365 -6.54 -23.37 -5.25
N ASN A 366 -6.02 -22.89 -4.13
CA ASN A 366 -6.70 -22.81 -2.85
C ASN A 366 -7.37 -21.44 -2.58
N ALA A 367 -7.12 -20.42 -3.40
CA ALA A 367 -7.64 -19.08 -3.18
C ALA A 367 -9.17 -19.04 -3.34
N ARG A 368 -9.86 -18.29 -2.47
CA ARG A 368 -11.32 -18.09 -2.60
C ARG A 368 -11.66 -17.18 -3.79
N ARG A 369 -10.84 -16.15 -3.99
CA ARG A 369 -10.88 -15.16 -5.08
C ARG A 369 -9.57 -14.36 -5.07
N PHE A 370 -9.39 -13.52 -6.08
CA PHE A 370 -8.42 -12.43 -6.07
C PHE A 370 -9.13 -11.10 -5.81
N ASP A 371 -8.82 -10.43 -4.70
CA ASP A 371 -9.36 -9.10 -4.41
C ASP A 371 -8.62 -8.02 -5.19
N ARG A 372 -9.30 -6.91 -5.49
CA ARG A 372 -8.68 -5.81 -6.25
C ARG A 372 -7.50 -5.16 -5.52
N ILE A 373 -7.50 -5.12 -4.18
CA ILE A 373 -6.44 -4.50 -3.36
C ILE A 373 -6.20 -5.27 -2.06
N SER A 374 -4.95 -5.34 -1.60
CA SER A 374 -4.55 -6.13 -0.40
C SER A 374 -5.21 -5.70 0.90
N SER A 375 -5.65 -4.44 1.03
CA SER A 375 -6.38 -3.98 2.21
C SER A 375 -7.79 -4.59 2.31
N THR A 376 -8.39 -4.98 1.18
CA THR A 376 -9.62 -5.80 1.16
C THR A 376 -9.30 -7.22 1.62
N THR A 377 -8.26 -7.84 1.07
CA THR A 377 -7.85 -9.22 1.43
C THR A 377 -7.57 -9.38 2.93
N ALA A 378 -6.97 -8.37 3.58
CA ALA A 378 -6.78 -8.38 5.03
C ALA A 378 -8.11 -8.28 5.82
N LYS A 379 -9.04 -7.42 5.36
CA LYS A 379 -10.39 -7.30 5.94
C LYS A 379 -11.21 -8.58 5.78
N ASP A 380 -11.08 -9.28 4.67
CA ASP A 380 -11.78 -10.55 4.42
C ASP A 380 -11.38 -11.66 5.42
N VAL A 381 -10.11 -11.72 5.83
CA VAL A 381 -9.68 -12.61 6.93
C VAL A 381 -10.32 -12.20 8.25
N THR A 382 -10.47 -10.90 8.49
CA THR A 382 -11.09 -10.34 9.71
C THR A 382 -12.57 -10.67 9.81
N LEU A 383 -13.29 -10.53 8.69
CA LEU A 383 -14.70 -10.89 8.55
C LEU A 383 -14.93 -12.40 8.53
N GLY A 384 -13.87 -13.20 8.35
CA GLY A 384 -13.94 -14.66 8.27
C GLY A 384 -14.39 -15.20 6.91
N GLU A 385 -14.37 -14.35 5.87
CA GLU A 385 -14.56 -14.78 4.48
C GLU A 385 -13.38 -15.65 4.00
N THR A 386 -12.19 -15.45 4.56
CA THR A 386 -11.03 -16.34 4.43
C THR A 386 -10.43 -16.61 5.81
N ALA A 387 -9.66 -17.68 5.95
CA ALA A 387 -8.97 -18.01 7.19
C ALA A 387 -7.49 -17.61 7.16
N TYR A 388 -6.94 -17.42 5.96
CA TYR A 388 -5.54 -17.07 5.69
C TYR A 388 -5.48 -15.99 4.61
N ALA A 389 -4.51 -15.09 4.66
CA ALA A 389 -4.17 -14.25 3.52
C ALA A 389 -2.70 -13.88 3.46
N PHE A 390 -2.21 -13.64 2.24
CA PHE A 390 -1.02 -12.85 2.00
C PHE A 390 -1.24 -11.43 2.53
N ALA A 391 -0.43 -10.99 3.48
CA ALA A 391 -0.54 -9.67 4.09
C ALA A 391 0.83 -9.01 4.29
N ILE A 392 0.87 -7.70 4.09
CA ILE A 392 1.89 -6.85 4.69
C ILE A 392 1.54 -6.63 6.16
N ASP A 393 2.56 -6.64 6.99
CA ASP A 393 2.48 -6.58 8.44
C ASP A 393 1.55 -5.50 9.00
N PHE A 394 1.60 -4.27 8.52
CA PHE A 394 0.80 -3.19 9.09
C PHE A 394 -0.70 -3.29 8.78
N TYR A 395 -1.08 -3.87 7.64
CA TYR A 395 -2.48 -4.25 7.41
C TYR A 395 -2.88 -5.37 8.36
N ALA A 396 -2.01 -6.37 8.56
CA ALA A 396 -2.24 -7.47 9.47
C ALA A 396 -2.37 -7.01 10.94
N PHE A 397 -1.46 -6.20 11.46
CA PHE A 397 -1.50 -5.63 12.81
C PHE A 397 -2.73 -4.76 13.02
N THR A 398 -3.09 -3.90 12.05
CA THR A 398 -4.34 -3.13 12.11
C THR A 398 -5.57 -4.04 12.26
N GLN A 399 -5.63 -5.16 11.52
CA GLN A 399 -6.73 -6.12 11.65
C GLN A 399 -6.70 -6.89 12.98
N VAL A 400 -5.51 -7.29 13.46
CA VAL A 400 -5.32 -7.95 14.76
C VAL A 400 -5.70 -7.02 15.92
N ALA A 401 -5.41 -5.72 15.82
CA ALA A 401 -5.81 -4.71 16.81
C ALA A 401 -7.34 -4.51 16.86
N VAL A 402 -8.03 -4.62 15.71
CA VAL A 402 -9.49 -4.56 15.62
C VAL A 402 -10.17 -5.85 16.14
N ALA A 403 -9.66 -7.02 15.77
CA ALA A 403 -10.27 -8.30 16.10
C ALA A 403 -9.84 -8.89 17.47
N GLY A 404 -8.71 -8.43 18.01
CA GLY A 404 -8.06 -8.99 19.20
C GLY A 404 -7.09 -10.14 18.88
N ARG A 405 -5.93 -10.14 19.56
CA ARG A 405 -4.86 -11.15 19.41
C ARG A 405 -5.27 -12.60 19.71
N SER A 406 -6.34 -12.83 20.48
CA SER A 406 -6.90 -14.17 20.70
C SER A 406 -7.53 -14.75 19.43
N ASN A 407 -8.05 -13.87 18.56
CA ASN A 407 -8.90 -14.22 17.44
C ASN A 407 -8.14 -14.21 16.12
N MET A 408 -7.11 -13.35 16.00
CA MET A 408 -6.29 -13.21 14.81
C MET A 408 -4.81 -13.08 15.15
N THR A 409 -3.94 -13.53 14.24
CA THR A 409 -2.48 -13.40 14.36
C THR A 409 -1.82 -13.21 13.00
N PHE A 410 -0.65 -12.60 13.00
CA PHE A 410 0.22 -12.47 11.82
C PHE A 410 1.43 -13.38 12.01
N ALA A 411 1.67 -14.28 11.07
CA ALA A 411 2.81 -15.18 11.09
C ALA A 411 3.86 -14.73 10.06
N LEU A 412 5.09 -14.49 10.54
CA LEU A 412 6.27 -14.42 9.69
C LEU A 412 6.64 -15.84 9.22
N PRO A 413 6.72 -16.11 7.91
CA PRO A 413 6.97 -17.46 7.42
C PRO A 413 8.43 -17.91 7.63
N GLN A 414 8.56 -19.16 8.09
CA GLN A 414 9.81 -19.80 8.48
C GLN A 414 10.67 -20.24 7.27
N ASP A 415 10.05 -20.33 6.10
CA ASP A 415 10.70 -20.65 4.82
C ASP A 415 11.39 -19.41 4.22
N PHE A 416 10.72 -18.25 4.20
CA PHE A 416 11.40 -16.96 4.05
C PHE A 416 10.54 -15.80 4.57
N THR A 417 11.19 -14.73 5.06
CA THR A 417 10.54 -13.47 5.45
C THR A 417 11.21 -12.29 4.74
N ALA A 418 10.53 -11.75 3.73
CA ALA A 418 11.00 -10.54 3.04
C ALA A 418 10.70 -9.29 3.90
N ILE A 419 11.72 -8.43 4.05
CA ILE A 419 11.62 -7.13 4.72
C ILE A 419 12.13 -6.05 3.77
N SER A 420 11.45 -4.92 3.72
CA SER A 420 11.81 -3.76 2.91
C SER A 420 11.56 -2.44 3.66
N PRO A 421 12.43 -1.43 3.55
CA PRO A 421 12.14 -0.08 4.02
C PRO A 421 11.07 0.61 3.17
N ASP A 422 10.24 1.39 3.84
CA ASP A 422 9.34 2.38 3.26
C ASP A 422 10.03 3.75 3.28
N GLY A 423 10.42 4.26 2.12
CA GLY A 423 11.39 5.35 2.03
C GLY A 423 10.84 6.77 2.23
N ILE A 424 11.76 7.72 2.40
CA ILE A 424 11.55 9.16 2.37
C ILE A 424 12.79 9.84 1.76
N ALA A 425 12.58 10.87 0.94
CA ALA A 425 13.66 11.66 0.34
C ALA A 425 13.22 13.10 0.07
N ILE A 426 14.16 14.04 0.22
CA ILE A 426 14.00 15.41 -0.25
C ILE A 426 14.18 15.40 -1.78
N LEU A 427 13.30 16.08 -2.51
CA LEU A 427 13.38 16.16 -3.97
C LEU A 427 14.34 17.26 -4.42
N LYS A 428 15.04 17.03 -5.55
CA LYS A 428 15.90 18.02 -6.21
C LYS A 428 15.06 19.28 -6.48
N GLY A 429 15.59 20.45 -6.11
CA GLY A 429 14.92 21.72 -6.32
C GLY A 429 13.75 22.01 -5.37
N THR A 430 13.72 21.38 -4.19
CA THR A 430 12.83 21.76 -3.08
C THR A 430 12.83 23.29 -2.89
N PRO A 431 11.67 23.97 -2.98
CA PRO A 431 11.57 25.39 -2.65
C PRO A 431 11.75 25.68 -1.15
N ASN A 432 11.49 24.71 -0.27
CA ASN A 432 11.52 24.88 1.18
C ASN A 432 12.60 24.01 1.87
N PRO A 433 13.89 24.12 1.51
CA PRO A 433 14.93 23.17 1.94
C PRO A 433 15.14 23.10 3.46
N ALA A 434 14.91 24.20 4.19
CA ALA A 434 15.01 24.21 5.64
C ALA A 434 13.88 23.39 6.30
N CYS A 435 12.63 23.60 5.88
CA CYS A 435 11.48 22.85 6.39
C CYS A 435 11.53 21.38 5.98
N ALA A 436 11.96 21.09 4.74
CA ALA A 436 12.15 19.73 4.24
C ALA A 436 13.16 18.94 5.10
N ARG A 437 14.34 19.50 5.39
CA ARG A 437 15.33 18.89 6.27
C ARG A 437 14.79 18.62 7.67
N ARG A 438 14.10 19.61 8.27
CA ARG A 438 13.46 19.44 9.59
C ARG A 438 12.37 18.35 9.59
N PHE A 439 11.68 18.12 8.46
CA PHE A 439 10.73 17.02 8.34
C PHE A 439 11.42 15.64 8.25
N ILE A 440 12.54 15.53 7.52
CA ILE A 440 13.39 14.32 7.56
C ILE A 440 13.87 14.05 8.99
N ASP A 441 14.43 15.07 9.66
CA ASP A 441 14.89 14.98 11.04
C ASP A 441 13.78 14.49 11.97
N PHE A 442 12.58 15.05 11.86
CA PHE A 442 11.42 14.63 12.64
C PHE A 442 11.05 13.16 12.41
N VAL A 443 10.90 12.74 11.14
CA VAL A 443 10.49 11.37 10.78
C VAL A 443 11.49 10.33 11.29
N LEU A 444 12.79 10.63 11.23
CA LEU A 444 13.85 9.73 11.68
C LEU A 444 14.15 9.83 13.19
N SER A 445 13.77 10.93 13.84
CA SER A 445 13.91 11.09 15.29
C SER A 445 13.11 10.07 16.09
N GLU A 446 13.47 9.88 17.36
CA GLU A 446 12.69 9.06 18.30
C GLU A 446 11.20 9.47 18.35
N ALA A 447 10.88 10.76 18.21
CA ALA A 447 9.49 11.24 18.24
C ALA A 447 8.68 10.76 17.02
N GLY A 448 9.22 10.89 15.80
CA GLY A 448 8.57 10.37 14.59
C GLY A 448 8.50 8.84 14.58
N GLN A 449 9.54 8.16 15.06
CA GLN A 449 9.60 6.70 15.11
C GLN A 449 8.62 6.07 16.10
N LYS A 450 8.27 6.77 17.19
CA LYS A 450 7.21 6.34 18.12
C LYS A 450 5.81 6.37 17.51
N LEU A 451 5.54 7.25 16.54
CA LEU A 451 4.24 7.28 15.83
C LEU A 451 3.98 6.00 15.04
N TRP A 452 5.04 5.41 14.45
CA TRP A 452 4.94 4.12 13.80
C TRP A 452 4.61 3.01 14.82
N PHE A 453 5.34 2.99 15.94
CA PHE A 453 5.47 1.80 16.77
C PHE A 453 4.46 1.67 17.92
N LEU A 454 4.00 2.78 18.48
CA LEU A 454 3.19 2.80 19.70
C LEU A 454 1.68 2.74 19.37
N PRO A 455 0.89 2.01 20.16
CA PRO A 455 -0.54 1.87 19.91
C PRO A 455 -1.28 3.20 20.07
N ARG A 456 -2.39 3.36 19.35
CA ARG A 456 -3.24 4.55 19.45
C ARG A 456 -3.64 4.84 20.90
N GLY A 457 -3.44 6.09 21.32
CA GLY A 457 -3.78 6.56 22.67
C GLY A 457 -2.60 6.54 23.65
N HIS A 458 -1.44 6.01 23.26
CA HIS A 458 -0.20 6.24 24.00
C HIS A 458 0.18 7.74 23.93
N PRO A 459 0.58 8.41 25.04
CA PRO A 459 0.86 9.86 25.04
C PRO A 459 1.92 10.31 24.04
N GLU A 460 2.93 9.47 23.81
CA GLU A 460 4.01 9.69 22.83
C GLU A 460 3.75 9.06 21.45
N GLY A 461 2.57 8.45 21.25
CA GLY A 461 2.21 7.70 20.05
C GLY A 461 1.23 8.44 19.14
N SER A 462 0.55 7.67 18.30
CA SER A 462 -0.55 8.16 17.46
C SER A 462 -1.81 8.46 18.28
N GLN A 463 -2.55 9.51 17.92
CA GLN A 463 -3.67 10.02 18.72
C GLN A 463 -5.05 9.60 18.18
N ARG A 464 -5.32 9.83 16.89
CA ARG A 464 -6.62 9.59 16.24
C ARG A 464 -6.67 8.23 15.55
N TYR A 465 -5.61 7.85 14.86
CA TYR A 465 -5.54 6.60 14.07
C TYR A 465 -4.41 5.70 14.56
N SER A 466 -4.62 4.38 14.62
CA SER A 466 -3.51 3.45 14.82
C SER A 466 -2.70 3.32 13.53
N ILE A 467 -1.37 3.19 13.66
CA ILE A 467 -0.46 3.03 12.51
C ILE A 467 0.23 1.66 12.54
N GLU A 468 0.82 1.29 13.68
CA GLU A 468 1.38 -0.04 13.96
C GLU A 468 2.32 -0.55 12.86
N ARG A 469 3.42 0.18 12.66
CA ARG A 469 4.51 -0.16 11.74
C ARG A 469 5.83 -0.31 12.47
N MET A 470 6.71 -1.11 11.90
CA MET A 470 8.05 -1.34 12.38
C MET A 470 8.92 -0.07 12.21
N PRO A 471 9.44 0.55 13.29
CA PRO A 471 10.39 1.65 13.17
C PRO A 471 11.76 1.17 12.68
N VAL A 472 12.54 2.07 12.08
CA VAL A 472 13.93 1.82 11.67
C VAL A 472 14.94 1.92 12.83
N ARG A 473 14.47 2.23 14.05
CA ARG A 473 15.29 2.31 15.28
C ARG A 473 15.24 1.01 16.09
N PRO A 474 16.34 0.24 16.23
CA PRO A 474 16.36 -1.01 16.99
C PRO A 474 16.09 -0.83 18.49
N ASP A 475 16.37 0.35 19.06
CA ASP A 475 16.24 0.58 20.50
C ASP A 475 14.78 0.55 20.99
N LEU A 476 13.83 0.95 20.14
CA LEU A 476 12.41 1.01 20.47
C LEU A 476 11.82 -0.39 20.75
N TYR A 477 12.25 -1.42 20.01
CA TYR A 477 11.78 -2.80 20.20
C TYR A 477 12.18 -3.41 21.55
N ARG A 478 13.27 -2.93 22.16
CA ARG A 478 13.66 -3.32 23.52
C ARG A 478 12.92 -2.51 24.58
N ARG A 479 12.76 -1.20 24.35
CA ARG A 479 12.16 -0.26 25.31
C ARG A 479 10.65 -0.38 25.44
N TYR A 480 9.95 -0.72 24.36
CA TYR A 480 8.48 -0.77 24.29
C TYR A 480 7.94 -2.16 23.95
N ARG A 481 8.71 -3.23 24.23
CA ARG A 481 8.35 -4.63 23.97
C ARG A 481 6.97 -5.00 24.54
N ASP A 482 6.70 -4.56 25.77
CA ASP A 482 5.46 -4.88 26.51
C ASP A 482 4.33 -3.87 26.26
N VAL A 483 4.53 -2.92 25.33
CA VAL A 483 3.61 -1.82 25.01
C VAL A 483 3.18 -1.83 23.54
N SER A 484 4.07 -2.19 22.61
CA SER A 484 3.77 -2.20 21.18
C SER A 484 2.88 -3.39 20.78
N ASN A 485 2.07 -3.19 19.74
CA ASN A 485 1.36 -4.29 19.11
C ASN A 485 2.28 -5.24 18.31
N ILE A 486 3.54 -4.86 18.07
CA ILE A 486 4.53 -5.63 17.30
C ILE A 486 5.46 -6.39 18.25
N GLU A 487 5.37 -7.72 18.26
CA GLU A 487 6.02 -8.60 19.26
C GLU A 487 7.47 -9.01 18.92
N PHE A 488 8.00 -8.62 17.75
CA PHE A 488 9.34 -9.02 17.28
C PHE A 488 10.17 -7.81 16.79
N SER A 489 11.50 -7.96 16.84
CA SER A 489 12.45 -7.00 16.26
C SER A 489 12.96 -7.51 14.90
N PRO A 490 12.81 -6.76 13.79
CA PRO A 490 13.31 -7.18 12.47
C PRO A 490 14.84 -7.28 12.44
N PHE A 491 15.53 -6.58 13.35
CA PHE A 491 16.98 -6.61 13.52
C PHE A 491 17.48 -7.88 14.23
N GLU A 492 16.60 -8.58 14.96
CA GLU A 492 16.91 -9.83 15.67
C GLU A 492 16.53 -11.09 14.84
N LEU A 493 15.84 -10.92 13.71
CA LEU A 493 15.47 -12.02 12.82
C LEU A 493 16.69 -12.58 12.09
N LYS A 494 16.83 -13.90 12.08
CA LYS A 494 17.78 -14.60 11.20
C LYS A 494 17.26 -14.56 9.77
N GLN A 495 17.75 -13.62 8.98
CA GLN A 495 17.39 -13.56 7.57
C GLN A 495 18.08 -14.66 6.76
N ASN A 496 17.28 -15.37 5.97
CA ASN A 496 17.71 -16.36 4.98
C ASN A 496 17.44 -15.90 3.55
N PHE A 497 16.83 -14.72 3.37
CA PHE A 497 16.44 -14.16 2.09
C PHE A 497 16.57 -12.63 2.13
N VAL A 498 17.09 -12.04 1.05
CA VAL A 498 17.17 -10.57 0.87
C VAL A 498 16.41 -10.21 -0.39
N TYR A 499 15.40 -9.34 -0.24
CA TYR A 499 14.52 -8.95 -1.34
C TYR A 499 15.20 -7.96 -2.29
N ASN A 500 15.31 -8.32 -3.57
CA ASN A 500 15.87 -7.46 -4.59
C ASN A 500 14.79 -6.56 -5.20
N ALA A 501 14.65 -5.35 -4.65
CA ALA A 501 13.72 -4.33 -5.13
C ALA A 501 14.04 -3.84 -6.56
N ARG A 502 15.32 -3.85 -6.98
CA ARG A 502 15.75 -3.43 -8.33
C ARG A 502 15.28 -4.43 -9.39
N LEU A 503 15.47 -5.73 -9.14
CA LEU A 503 14.96 -6.81 -9.99
C LEU A 503 13.43 -6.81 -10.06
N SER A 504 12.76 -6.69 -8.90
CA SER A 504 11.29 -6.61 -8.84
C SER A 504 10.75 -5.46 -9.71
N ARG A 505 11.34 -4.27 -9.61
CA ARG A 505 11.01 -3.12 -10.47
C ARG A 505 11.19 -3.43 -11.96
N GLU A 506 12.30 -4.05 -12.33
CA GLU A 506 12.69 -4.29 -13.72
C GLU A 506 11.72 -5.23 -14.47
N ARG A 507 11.07 -6.17 -13.78
CA ARG A 507 10.08 -7.09 -14.38
C ARG A 507 8.63 -6.91 -13.88
N ARG A 508 8.39 -5.94 -12.99
CA ARG A 508 7.11 -5.64 -12.33
C ARG A 508 5.88 -5.81 -13.22
N GLU A 509 5.87 -5.11 -14.35
CA GLU A 509 4.73 -5.05 -15.27
C GLU A 509 4.50 -6.39 -16.01
N VAL A 510 5.57 -7.11 -16.31
CA VAL A 510 5.53 -8.44 -16.94
C VAL A 510 5.01 -9.48 -15.96
N VAL A 511 5.57 -9.52 -14.73
CA VAL A 511 5.14 -10.44 -13.68
C VAL A 511 3.70 -10.19 -13.25
N ALA A 512 3.29 -8.92 -13.09
CA ALA A 512 1.90 -8.57 -12.80
C ALA A 512 0.94 -9.06 -13.89
N ALA A 513 1.29 -8.85 -15.16
CA ALA A 513 0.46 -9.29 -16.28
C ALA A 513 0.42 -10.81 -16.44
N MET A 514 1.52 -11.52 -16.16
CA MET A 514 1.56 -12.98 -16.20
C MET A 514 0.76 -13.60 -15.06
N ALA A 515 0.86 -13.07 -13.84
CA ALA A 515 -0.04 -13.47 -12.74
C ALA A 515 -1.51 -13.19 -13.08
N GLY A 516 -1.81 -12.04 -13.68
CA GLY A 516 -3.14 -11.72 -14.20
C GLY A 516 -3.66 -12.79 -15.18
N ALA A 517 -2.93 -13.03 -16.27
CA ALA A 517 -3.34 -13.94 -17.33
C ALA A 517 -3.36 -15.43 -16.89
N CYS A 518 -2.41 -15.86 -16.07
CA CYS A 518 -2.19 -17.27 -15.75
C CYS A 518 -2.77 -17.72 -14.39
N LEU A 519 -3.19 -16.79 -13.51
CA LEU A 519 -3.76 -17.11 -12.19
C LEU A 519 -5.10 -16.41 -11.95
N VAL A 520 -5.21 -15.11 -12.23
CA VAL A 520 -6.40 -14.30 -11.90
C VAL A 520 -7.53 -14.53 -12.92
N ASP A 521 -7.25 -14.28 -14.20
CA ASP A 521 -8.23 -14.32 -15.28
C ASP A 521 -8.57 -15.75 -15.76
N THR A 522 -7.95 -16.76 -15.11
CA THR A 522 -8.08 -18.20 -15.37
C THR A 522 -8.29 -19.01 -14.08
N LEU A 523 -8.67 -18.34 -12.99
CA LEU A 523 -8.88 -18.97 -11.68
C LEU A 523 -9.84 -20.17 -11.71
N PRO A 524 -10.99 -20.17 -12.44
CA PRO A 524 -11.87 -21.33 -12.49
C PRO A 524 -11.19 -22.57 -13.09
N GLU A 525 -10.56 -22.45 -14.26
CA GLU A 525 -9.86 -23.58 -14.86
C GLU A 525 -8.65 -24.03 -14.03
N LEU A 526 -7.92 -23.09 -13.42
CA LEU A 526 -6.83 -23.38 -12.50
C LEU A 526 -7.32 -24.20 -11.29
N GLN A 527 -8.42 -23.80 -10.67
CA GLN A 527 -9.03 -24.53 -9.55
C GLN A 527 -9.53 -25.92 -9.96
N GLU A 528 -10.13 -26.08 -11.14
CA GLU A 528 -10.53 -27.39 -11.68
C GLU A 528 -9.31 -28.32 -11.88
N ALA A 529 -8.25 -27.80 -12.50
CA ALA A 529 -7.00 -28.53 -12.70
C ALA A 529 -6.35 -28.93 -11.37
N TRP A 530 -6.32 -28.02 -10.38
CA TRP A 530 -5.78 -28.27 -9.05
C TRP A 530 -6.54 -29.38 -8.31
N GLN A 531 -7.87 -29.36 -8.36
CA GLN A 531 -8.72 -30.42 -7.80
C GLN A 531 -8.44 -31.79 -8.44
N ALA A 532 -8.32 -31.82 -9.78
CA ALA A 532 -8.04 -33.04 -10.50
C ALA A 532 -6.68 -33.65 -10.12
N LEU A 533 -5.67 -32.80 -9.88
CA LEU A 533 -4.35 -33.22 -9.39
C LEU A 533 -4.39 -33.74 -7.96
N ILE A 534 -5.13 -33.07 -7.06
CA ILE A 534 -5.35 -33.55 -5.68
C ILE A 534 -5.99 -34.94 -5.72
N GLY A 535 -7.02 -35.12 -6.55
CA GLY A 535 -7.69 -36.41 -6.74
C GLY A 535 -6.79 -37.52 -7.32
N ARG A 536 -5.70 -37.15 -8.02
CA ARG A 536 -4.65 -38.08 -8.51
C ARG A 536 -3.46 -38.23 -7.56
N GLY A 537 -3.50 -37.66 -6.35
CA GLY A 537 -2.41 -37.78 -5.37
C GLY A 537 -1.19 -36.88 -5.67
N LEU A 538 -1.37 -35.78 -6.39
CA LEU A 538 -0.35 -34.78 -6.75
C LEU A 538 0.92 -35.36 -7.43
N PRO A 539 0.82 -36.06 -8.59
CA PRO A 539 1.98 -36.62 -9.28
C PRO A 539 3.01 -35.53 -9.61
N VAL A 540 4.29 -35.75 -9.26
CA VAL A 540 5.35 -34.72 -9.30
C VAL A 540 5.47 -34.05 -10.67
N ALA A 541 5.41 -34.82 -11.76
CA ALA A 541 5.51 -34.30 -13.13
C ALA A 541 4.30 -33.43 -13.51
N GLU A 542 3.07 -33.87 -13.20
CA GLU A 542 1.87 -33.09 -13.47
C GLU A 542 1.79 -31.83 -12.60
N ARG A 543 2.26 -31.92 -11.34
CA ARG A 543 2.33 -30.80 -10.39
C ARG A 543 3.33 -29.73 -10.86
N ALA A 544 4.47 -30.13 -11.43
CA ALA A 544 5.43 -29.22 -12.04
C ALA A 544 4.86 -28.56 -13.31
N GLU A 545 4.22 -29.32 -14.21
CA GLU A 545 3.56 -28.77 -15.40
C GLU A 545 2.39 -27.85 -15.03
N PHE A 546 1.63 -28.14 -13.97
CA PHE A 546 0.61 -27.23 -13.44
C PHE A 546 1.18 -25.87 -13.02
N GLY A 547 2.34 -25.88 -12.36
CA GLY A 547 3.06 -24.66 -11.98
C GLY A 547 3.72 -23.89 -13.11
N ARG A 548 3.88 -24.50 -14.27
CA ARG A 548 4.56 -23.91 -15.42
C ARG A 548 3.86 -22.65 -15.90
N ILE A 549 4.65 -21.67 -16.33
CA ILE A 549 4.22 -20.41 -16.93
C ILE A 549 4.81 -20.24 -18.35
N PRO A 550 4.29 -19.32 -19.18
CA PRO A 550 4.59 -19.32 -20.62
C PRO A 550 5.96 -18.76 -21.03
N VAL A 551 6.71 -18.11 -20.13
CA VAL A 551 8.05 -17.55 -20.40
C VAL A 551 9.00 -17.75 -19.22
N ASN A 552 10.28 -18.00 -19.46
CA ASN A 552 11.29 -18.09 -18.39
C ASN A 552 11.69 -16.70 -17.85
N GLU A 553 12.49 -16.66 -16.77
CA GLU A 553 12.90 -15.41 -16.09
C GLU A 553 13.67 -14.47 -17.04
N THR A 554 14.58 -15.02 -17.84
CA THR A 554 15.36 -14.28 -18.84
C THR A 554 14.47 -13.69 -19.93
N GLU A 555 13.52 -14.46 -20.45
CA GLU A 555 12.53 -13.98 -21.42
C GLU A 555 11.63 -12.89 -20.83
N ALA A 556 11.22 -13.02 -19.56
CA ALA A 556 10.42 -12.01 -18.88
C ALA A 556 11.19 -10.68 -18.72
N LEU A 557 12.48 -10.73 -18.38
CA LEU A 557 13.36 -9.56 -18.32
C LEU A 557 13.58 -8.93 -19.71
N GLN A 558 13.86 -9.73 -20.73
CA GLN A 558 14.02 -9.27 -22.12
C GLN A 558 12.75 -8.60 -22.67
N LEU A 559 11.57 -9.18 -22.38
CA LEU A 559 10.29 -8.58 -22.72
C LEU A 559 10.14 -7.22 -22.05
N SER A 560 10.37 -7.15 -20.73
CA SER A 560 10.22 -5.92 -19.94
C SER A 560 11.13 -4.79 -20.42
N ALA A 561 12.40 -5.11 -20.71
CA ALA A 561 13.40 -4.15 -21.19
C ALA A 561 13.17 -3.67 -22.63
N GLY A 562 12.40 -4.41 -23.44
CA GLY A 562 12.17 -4.12 -24.85
C GLY A 562 10.70 -4.08 -25.23
N ALA A 563 10.19 -5.21 -25.73
CA ALA A 563 8.91 -5.28 -26.44
C ALA A 563 7.67 -4.90 -25.60
N TRP A 564 7.77 -4.95 -24.27
CA TRP A 564 6.67 -4.61 -23.35
C TRP A 564 6.30 -3.11 -23.33
N THR A 565 7.22 -2.27 -23.78
CA THR A 565 6.98 -0.82 -24.00
C THR A 565 5.87 -0.57 -25.02
N ASN A 566 5.72 -1.45 -26.02
CA ASN A 566 4.68 -1.37 -27.05
C ASN A 566 3.32 -1.86 -26.49
N PRO A 567 2.28 -1.00 -26.42
CA PRO A 567 0.96 -1.39 -25.92
C PRO A 567 0.29 -2.52 -26.72
N VAL A 568 0.53 -2.61 -28.03
CA VAL A 568 -0.03 -3.65 -28.90
C VAL A 568 0.57 -5.00 -28.53
N THR A 569 1.91 -5.08 -28.48
CA THR A 569 2.63 -6.31 -28.11
C THR A 569 2.27 -6.76 -26.70
N ARG A 570 2.17 -5.83 -25.75
CA ARG A 570 1.74 -6.11 -24.37
C ARG A 570 0.32 -6.71 -24.30
N ASN A 571 -0.62 -6.16 -25.06
CA ASN A 571 -2.00 -6.67 -25.08
C ASN A 571 -2.08 -8.05 -25.77
N GLN A 572 -1.36 -8.24 -26.87
CA GLN A 572 -1.24 -9.53 -27.55
C GLN A 572 -0.65 -10.60 -26.62
N LYS A 573 0.47 -10.32 -25.92
CA LYS A 573 1.11 -11.26 -25.00
C LYS A 573 0.19 -11.69 -23.85
N LYS A 574 -0.60 -10.76 -23.29
CA LYS A 574 -1.61 -11.09 -22.26
C LYS A 574 -2.64 -12.12 -22.77
N ILE A 575 -3.17 -11.93 -23.99
CA ILE A 575 -4.14 -12.85 -24.60
C ILE A 575 -3.49 -14.21 -24.91
N GLU A 576 -2.28 -14.22 -25.46
CA GLU A 576 -1.49 -15.44 -25.72
C GLU A 576 -1.28 -16.25 -24.44
N TRP A 577 -0.85 -15.60 -23.35
CA TRP A 577 -0.61 -16.22 -22.04
C TRP A 577 -1.88 -16.73 -21.37
N GLN A 578 -2.99 -15.99 -21.45
CA GLN A 578 -4.28 -16.44 -20.92
C GLN A 578 -4.78 -17.68 -21.67
N THR A 579 -4.74 -17.65 -23.01
CA THR A 579 -5.16 -18.77 -23.86
C THR A 579 -4.23 -19.99 -23.72
N TRP A 580 -2.95 -19.77 -23.45
CA TRP A 580 -2.01 -20.83 -23.08
C TRP A 580 -2.37 -21.45 -21.72
N ALA A 581 -2.61 -20.63 -20.69
CA ALA A 581 -2.95 -21.09 -19.35
C ALA A 581 -4.28 -21.87 -19.31
N GLN A 582 -5.33 -21.38 -19.97
CA GLN A 582 -6.61 -22.08 -20.09
C GLN A 582 -6.46 -23.47 -20.72
N ARG A 583 -5.67 -23.58 -21.80
CA ARG A 583 -5.41 -24.87 -22.46
C ARG A 583 -4.62 -25.81 -21.54
N LYS A 584 -3.58 -25.32 -20.87
CA LYS A 584 -2.80 -26.07 -19.87
C LYS A 584 -3.71 -26.64 -18.78
N TYR A 585 -4.49 -25.78 -18.12
CA TYR A 585 -5.34 -26.20 -16.99
C TYR A 585 -6.43 -27.17 -17.43
N ARG A 586 -7.14 -26.91 -18.54
CA ARG A 586 -8.16 -27.85 -19.06
C ARG A 586 -7.57 -29.22 -19.43
N ARG A 587 -6.34 -29.26 -19.97
CA ARG A 587 -5.63 -30.51 -20.28
C ARG A 587 -5.30 -31.30 -19.01
N ILE A 588 -4.79 -30.61 -17.99
CA ILE A 588 -4.50 -31.19 -16.66
C ILE A 588 -5.78 -31.67 -15.96
N ALA A 589 -6.88 -30.91 -16.04
CA ALA A 589 -8.16 -31.30 -15.43
C ALA A 589 -8.63 -32.68 -15.93
N VAL A 590 -8.45 -32.97 -17.23
CA VAL A 590 -8.79 -34.27 -17.84
C VAL A 590 -7.67 -35.33 -17.81
N GLY A 591 -6.54 -35.04 -17.16
CA GLY A 591 -5.41 -35.98 -17.03
C GLY A 591 -4.69 -36.28 -18.36
N ARG A 592 -4.40 -35.24 -19.16
CA ARG A 592 -3.71 -35.33 -20.45
C ARG A 592 -2.52 -34.37 -20.56
#